data_AF-A0A383VSY6-F1
#
_entry.id   AF-A0A383VSY6-F1
#
_cell.length_a   1.000
_cell.length_b   1.000
_cell.length_c   1.000
_cell.angle_alpha   90.00
_cell.angle_beta   90.00
_cell.angle_gamma   90.00
#
_symmetry.space_group_name_H-M   'P 1'
#
loop_
_entity.id
_entity.type
_entity.pdbx_description
1 polymer ?
#
loop_
_entity_poly.entity_id
_entity_poly.type
_entity_poly.pdbx_seq_one_letter_code
_entity_poly.pdbx_strand_id
1 'polypeptide(L)'
;MAAGGLFVAGGGAYYMSQIGTVKQLEKEHDVLATKTFVAKGKFKRAESDILESESLIKALQQQTDLDMRAITAISQELEAAKLKVQQLEAQQQQKEADVQRMRADVVKAQQQRDQARSDIEKFRKEAALAEKALAALDEQVAAARKQLNPLNHPLVRDFYKR
;
A
#
# COMPACT_ATOMS: atom_id res chain seq x y z
N MET A 1 -118.43 -11.49 50.55
CA MET A 1 -118.33 -10.85 49.21
C MET A 1 -117.56 -9.55 49.40
N ALA A 2 -116.48 -9.21 48.71
CA ALA A 2 -115.89 -9.72 47.48
C ALA A 2 -114.36 -9.71 47.66
N ALA A 3 -113.75 -10.90 47.56
CA ALA A 3 -112.32 -11.06 47.33
C ALA A 3 -112.22 -11.55 45.88
N GLY A 4 -111.80 -10.70 44.97
CA GLY A 4 -111.81 -11.05 43.56
C GLY A 4 -111.27 -9.95 42.68
N GLY A 5 -110.07 -10.17 42.17
CA GLY A 5 -109.64 -9.63 40.89
C GLY A 5 -108.80 -8.35 40.97
N LEU A 6 -107.48 -8.51 41.12
CA LEU A 6 -106.49 -7.58 40.56
C LEU A 6 -105.07 -8.15 40.59
N PHE A 7 -104.86 -9.36 40.06
CA PHE A 7 -103.52 -9.92 39.86
C PHE A 7 -103.42 -10.70 38.55
N VAL A 8 -103.65 -10.04 37.41
CA VAL A 8 -103.30 -10.62 36.09
C VAL A 8 -102.62 -9.61 35.14
N ALA A 9 -102.62 -8.30 35.42
CA ALA A 9 -102.03 -7.30 34.52
C ALA A 9 -100.51 -7.10 34.66
N GLY A 10 -99.89 -7.46 35.79
CA GLY A 10 -98.46 -7.19 36.05
C GLY A 10 -97.49 -8.24 35.50
N GLY A 11 -97.92 -9.50 35.39
CA GLY A 11 -97.04 -10.60 34.96
C GLY A 11 -96.64 -10.53 33.48
N GLY A 12 -97.60 -10.26 32.59
CA GLY A 12 -97.33 -10.18 31.14
C GLY A 12 -96.40 -9.03 30.75
N ALA A 13 -96.51 -7.88 31.42
CA ALA A 13 -95.64 -6.72 31.18
C ALA A 13 -94.19 -6.97 31.63
N TYR A 14 -94.00 -7.69 32.75
CA TYR A 14 -92.68 -8.06 33.26
C TYR A 14 -91.98 -9.08 32.34
N TYR A 15 -92.68 -10.13 31.91
CA TYR A 15 -92.12 -11.09 30.95
C TYR A 15 -91.80 -10.45 29.59
N MET A 16 -92.65 -9.56 29.08
CA MET A 16 -92.36 -8.83 27.84
C MET A 16 -91.17 -7.86 27.98
N SER A 17 -91.03 -7.21 29.14
CA SER A 17 -89.86 -6.38 29.45
C SER A 17 -88.57 -7.20 29.51
N GLN A 18 -88.60 -8.39 30.12
CA GLN A 18 -87.47 -9.32 30.14
C GLN A 18 -87.10 -9.85 28.75
N ILE A 19 -88.08 -10.12 27.88
CA ILE A 19 -87.81 -10.54 26.50
C ILE A 19 -87.10 -9.42 25.71
N GLY A 20 -87.46 -8.16 25.97
CA GLY A 20 -86.79 -7.00 25.38
C GLY A 20 -85.33 -6.86 25.82
N THR A 21 -85.05 -7.03 27.12
CA THR A 21 -83.68 -6.96 27.64
C THR A 21 -82.82 -8.12 27.18
N VAL A 22 -83.35 -9.35 27.12
CA VAL A 22 -82.63 -10.51 26.58
C VAL A 22 -82.22 -10.29 25.12
N LYS A 23 -83.14 -9.82 24.26
CA LYS A 23 -82.83 -9.51 22.85
C LYS A 23 -81.79 -8.40 22.69
N GLN A 24 -81.77 -7.42 23.59
CA GLN A 24 -80.76 -6.38 23.59
C GLN A 24 -79.39 -6.94 23.98
N LEU A 25 -79.34 -7.76 25.04
CA LEU A 25 -78.11 -8.41 25.48
C LEU A 25 -77.55 -9.38 24.44
N GLU A 26 -78.41 -10.11 23.71
CA GLU A 26 -77.99 -10.96 22.59
C GLU A 26 -77.34 -10.14 21.46
N LYS A 27 -77.93 -9.00 21.08
CA LYS A 27 -77.33 -8.10 20.09
C LYS A 27 -76.00 -7.52 20.56
N GLU A 28 -75.91 -7.11 21.82
CA GLU A 28 -74.67 -6.60 22.41
C GLU A 28 -73.60 -7.70 22.45
N HIS A 29 -73.99 -8.92 22.80
CA HIS A 29 -73.12 -10.10 22.76
C HIS A 29 -72.57 -10.33 21.35
N ASP A 30 -73.42 -10.33 20.30
CA ASP A 30 -72.97 -10.55 18.92
C ASP A 30 -72.04 -9.45 18.40
N VAL A 31 -72.33 -8.19 18.77
CA VAL A 31 -71.45 -7.05 18.46
C VAL A 31 -70.10 -7.20 19.16
N LEU A 32 -70.09 -7.60 20.44
CA LEU A 32 -68.85 -7.84 21.19
C LEU A 32 -68.09 -9.05 20.65
N ALA A 33 -68.77 -10.13 20.27
CA ALA A 33 -68.17 -11.30 19.63
C ALA A 33 -67.50 -10.91 18.30
N THR A 34 -68.15 -10.10 17.49
CA THR A 34 -67.56 -9.59 16.23
C THR A 34 -66.35 -8.70 16.49
N LYS A 35 -66.45 -7.76 17.43
CA LYS A 35 -65.33 -6.87 17.80
C LYS A 35 -64.12 -7.65 18.33
N THR A 36 -64.36 -8.66 19.18
CA THR A 36 -63.29 -9.50 19.72
C THR A 36 -62.64 -10.36 18.64
N PHE A 37 -63.41 -10.89 17.69
CA PHE A 37 -62.87 -11.60 16.53
C PHE A 37 -61.97 -10.70 15.67
N VAL A 38 -62.42 -9.50 15.32
CA VAL A 38 -61.63 -8.53 14.55
C VAL A 38 -60.37 -8.11 15.32
N ALA A 39 -60.49 -7.84 16.62
CA ALA A 39 -59.36 -7.48 17.47
C ALA A 39 -58.32 -8.59 17.54
N LYS A 40 -58.73 -9.85 17.73
CA LYS A 40 -57.84 -11.02 17.69
C LYS A 40 -57.15 -11.17 16.33
N GLY A 41 -57.86 -10.92 15.23
CA GLY A 41 -57.29 -10.93 13.89
C GLY A 41 -56.21 -9.86 13.70
N LYS A 42 -56.46 -8.63 14.17
CA LYS A 42 -55.48 -7.53 14.15
C LYS A 42 -54.26 -7.84 15.02
N PHE A 43 -54.48 -8.40 16.21
CA PHE A 43 -53.41 -8.79 17.12
C PHE A 43 -52.48 -9.83 16.48
N LYS A 44 -53.02 -10.89 15.87
CA LYS A 44 -52.22 -11.90 15.17
C LYS A 44 -51.39 -11.35 14.01
N ARG A 45 -51.93 -10.37 13.26
CA ARG A 45 -51.17 -9.70 12.20
C ARG A 45 -50.03 -8.86 12.77
N ALA A 46 -50.32 -8.04 13.79
CA ALA A 46 -49.31 -7.24 14.45
C ALA A 46 -48.20 -8.12 15.07
N GLU A 47 -48.55 -9.26 15.65
CA GLU A 47 -47.58 -10.23 16.17
C GLU A 47 -46.69 -10.80 15.06
N SER A 48 -47.27 -11.16 13.90
CA SER A 48 -46.51 -11.58 12.72
C SER A 48 -45.56 -10.48 12.23
N ASP A 49 -46.06 -9.25 12.09
CA ASP A 49 -45.28 -8.10 11.61
C ASP A 49 -44.11 -7.79 12.58
N ILE A 50 -44.34 -7.92 13.89
CA ILE A 50 -43.30 -7.76 14.92
C ILE A 50 -42.21 -8.83 14.72
N LEU A 51 -42.58 -10.10 14.60
CA LEU A 51 -41.61 -11.20 14.42
C LEU A 51 -40.78 -11.03 13.13
N GLU A 52 -41.42 -10.61 12.03
CA GLU A 52 -40.73 -10.30 10.78
C GLU A 52 -39.75 -9.14 10.97
N SER A 53 -40.18 -8.05 11.63
CA SER A 53 -39.32 -6.90 11.92
C SER A 53 -38.12 -7.27 12.81
N GLU A 54 -38.31 -8.12 13.82
CA GLU A 54 -37.24 -8.60 14.69
C GLU A 54 -36.23 -9.45 13.92
N SER A 55 -36.70 -10.28 12.99
CA SER A 55 -35.83 -11.08 12.12
C SER A 55 -34.98 -10.19 11.22
N LEU A 56 -35.57 -9.14 10.66
CA LEU A 56 -34.89 -8.17 9.80
C LEU A 56 -33.87 -7.34 10.60
N ILE A 57 -34.21 -6.90 11.82
CA ILE A 57 -33.29 -6.19 12.70
C ILE A 57 -32.08 -7.07 13.01
N LYS A 58 -32.27 -8.36 13.32
CA LYS A 58 -31.16 -9.28 13.58
C LYS A 58 -30.26 -9.47 12.35
N ALA A 59 -30.86 -9.60 11.17
CA ALA A 59 -30.10 -9.72 9.92
C ALA A 59 -29.28 -8.46 9.63
N LEU A 60 -29.85 -7.27 9.82
CA LEU A 60 -29.14 -6.00 9.66
C LEU A 60 -28.01 -5.82 10.68
N GLN A 61 -28.21 -6.25 11.93
CA GLN A 61 -27.16 -6.23 12.95
C GLN A 61 -25.98 -7.14 12.56
N GLN A 62 -26.28 -8.36 12.10
CA GLN A 62 -25.24 -9.28 11.60
C GLN A 62 -24.49 -8.70 10.40
N GLN A 63 -25.21 -8.09 9.46
CA GLN A 63 -24.59 -7.44 8.30
C GLN A 63 -23.69 -6.28 8.75
N THR A 64 -24.16 -5.44 9.68
CA THR A 64 -23.38 -4.33 10.23
C THR A 64 -22.07 -4.82 10.88
N ASP A 65 -22.13 -5.93 11.62
CA ASP A 65 -20.93 -6.52 12.24
C ASP A 65 -19.92 -7.02 11.20
N LEU A 66 -20.41 -7.63 10.11
CA LEU A 66 -19.56 -8.08 9.00
C LEU A 66 -18.92 -6.89 8.27
N ASP A 67 -19.70 -5.85 7.99
CA ASP A 67 -19.23 -4.63 7.33
C ASP A 67 -18.16 -3.93 8.19
N MET A 68 -18.36 -3.85 9.51
CA MET A 68 -17.37 -3.29 10.43
C MET A 68 -16.05 -4.07 10.45
N ARG A 69 -16.11 -5.41 10.38
CA ARG A 69 -14.92 -6.25 10.26
C ARG A 69 -14.21 -6.02 8.93
N ALA A 70 -14.96 -5.93 7.82
CA ALA A 70 -14.40 -5.66 6.51
C ALA A 70 -13.73 -4.28 6.45
N ILE A 71 -14.38 -3.24 6.99
CA ILE A 71 -13.82 -1.88 7.10
C ILE A 71 -12.51 -1.90 7.89
N THR A 72 -12.47 -2.62 9.01
CA THR A 72 -11.25 -2.74 9.83
C THR A 72 -10.12 -3.41 9.08
N ALA A 73 -10.39 -4.52 8.39
CA ALA A 73 -9.40 -5.23 7.58
C ALA A 73 -8.86 -4.34 6.44
N ILE A 74 -9.74 -3.70 5.68
CA ILE A 74 -9.36 -2.78 4.59
C ILE A 74 -8.52 -1.62 5.12
N SER A 75 -8.86 -1.09 6.30
CA SER A 75 -8.10 0.00 6.92
C SER A 75 -6.69 -0.43 7.30
N GLN A 76 -6.52 -1.65 7.83
CA GLN A 76 -5.20 -2.21 8.14
C GLN A 76 -4.36 -2.46 6.89
N GLU A 77 -4.97 -3.01 5.83
CA GLU A 77 -4.30 -3.21 4.54
C GLU A 77 -3.87 -1.89 3.92
N LEU A 78 -4.70 -0.85 4.03
CA LEU A 78 -4.38 0.49 3.54
C LEU A 78 -3.17 1.10 4.28
N GLU A 79 -3.12 0.98 5.60
CA GLU A 79 -1.97 1.48 6.38
C GLU A 79 -0.70 0.69 6.06
N ALA A 80 -0.78 -0.64 5.90
CA ALA A 80 0.35 -1.45 5.47
C ALA A 80 0.84 -1.04 4.06
N ALA A 81 -0.08 -0.78 3.13
CA ALA A 81 0.26 -0.32 1.79
C ALA A 81 0.95 1.06 1.82
N LYS A 82 0.46 2.01 2.63
CA LYS A 82 1.10 3.33 2.80
C LYS A 82 2.54 3.21 3.32
N LEU A 83 2.77 2.37 4.34
CA LEU A 83 4.11 2.12 4.86
C LEU A 83 5.04 1.54 3.79
N LYS A 84 4.54 0.60 2.99
CA LYS A 84 5.30 0.01 1.88
C LYS A 84 5.67 1.04 0.82
N VAL A 85 4.76 1.95 0.47
CA VAL A 85 5.04 3.06 -0.45
C VAL A 85 6.15 3.95 0.09
N GLN A 86 6.06 4.38 1.36
CA GLN A 86 7.11 5.20 1.99
C GLN A 86 8.48 4.52 1.98
N GLN A 87 8.52 3.20 2.26
CA GLN A 87 9.77 2.43 2.19
C GLN A 87 10.34 2.38 0.77
N LEU A 88 9.49 2.17 -0.24
CA LEU A 88 9.93 2.14 -1.64
C LEU A 88 10.42 3.51 -2.12
N GLU A 89 9.77 4.59 -1.72
CA GLU A 89 10.21 5.96 -2.01
C GLU A 89 11.59 6.25 -1.40
N ALA A 90 11.81 5.85 -0.15
CA ALA A 90 13.12 5.99 0.50
C ALA A 90 14.21 5.15 -0.20
N GLN A 91 13.88 3.91 -0.60
CA GLN A 91 14.79 3.07 -1.37
C GLN A 91 15.11 3.67 -2.74
N GLN A 92 14.12 4.24 -3.42
CA GLN A 92 14.33 4.92 -4.69
C GLN A 92 15.28 6.11 -4.55
N GLN A 93 15.05 6.98 -3.57
CA GLN A 93 15.93 8.13 -3.30
C GLN A 93 17.37 7.69 -3.01
N GLN A 94 17.55 6.63 -2.22
CA GLN A 94 18.87 6.07 -1.96
C GLN A 94 19.54 5.57 -3.24
N LYS A 95 18.81 4.84 -4.09
CA LYS A 95 19.33 4.34 -5.36
C LYS A 95 19.69 5.45 -6.33
N GLU A 96 18.89 6.51 -6.38
CA GLU A 96 19.21 7.70 -7.19
C GLU A 96 20.50 8.37 -6.73
N ALA A 97 20.70 8.51 -5.41
CA ALA A 97 21.93 9.04 -4.84
C ALA A 97 23.14 8.14 -5.15
N ASP A 98 22.99 6.82 -5.05
CA ASP A 98 24.05 5.86 -5.39
C ASP A 98 24.44 5.95 -6.87
N VAL A 99 23.45 6.03 -7.77
CA VAL A 99 23.70 6.20 -9.21
C VAL A 99 24.44 7.50 -9.51
N GLN A 100 24.08 8.60 -8.85
CA GLN A 100 24.80 9.88 -9.01
C GLN A 100 26.26 9.77 -8.56
N ARG A 101 26.52 9.12 -7.43
CA ARG A 101 27.89 8.86 -6.94
C ARG A 101 28.68 8.01 -7.92
N MET A 102 28.09 6.90 -8.38
CA MET A 102 28.74 6.03 -9.36
C MET A 102 29.06 6.76 -10.67
N ARG A 103 28.17 7.64 -11.15
CA ARG A 103 28.44 8.48 -12.33
C ARG A 103 29.64 9.40 -12.10
N ALA A 104 29.73 10.05 -10.94
CA ALA A 104 30.86 10.88 -10.59
C ALA A 104 32.17 10.08 -10.53
N ASP A 105 32.14 8.89 -9.93
CA ASP A 105 33.30 8.00 -9.84
C ASP A 105 33.77 7.54 -11.23
N VAL A 106 32.84 7.22 -12.14
CA VAL A 106 33.17 6.87 -13.52
C VAL A 106 33.87 8.03 -14.24
N VAL A 107 33.36 9.26 -14.11
CA VAL A 107 33.98 10.45 -14.71
C VAL A 107 35.39 10.65 -14.15
N LYS A 108 35.57 10.52 -12.83
CA LYS A 108 36.88 10.64 -12.17
C LYS A 108 37.86 9.57 -12.66
N ALA A 109 37.41 8.32 -12.78
CA ALA A 109 38.23 7.23 -13.29
C ALA A 109 38.64 7.45 -14.76
N GLN A 110 37.73 7.99 -15.58
CA GLN A 110 38.05 8.37 -16.97
C GLN A 110 39.11 9.46 -17.04
N GLN A 111 39.00 10.51 -16.21
CA GLN A 111 40.01 11.56 -16.13
C GLN A 111 41.37 11.03 -15.71
N GLN A 112 41.41 10.16 -14.69
CA GLN A 112 42.66 9.52 -14.24
C GLN A 112 43.28 8.65 -15.33
N ARG A 113 42.47 7.90 -16.08
CA ARG A 113 42.93 7.10 -17.23
C ARG A 113 43.55 8.00 -18.31
N ASP A 114 42.91 9.11 -18.64
CA ASP A 114 43.38 10.01 -19.69
C ASP A 114 44.66 10.73 -19.29
N GLN A 115 44.76 11.13 -18.01
CA GLN A 115 46.00 11.66 -17.44
C GLN A 115 47.14 10.63 -17.53
N ALA A 116 46.91 9.40 -17.09
CA ALA A 116 47.91 8.33 -17.16
C ALA A 116 48.36 8.06 -18.60
N ARG A 117 47.45 8.12 -19.58
CA ARG A 117 47.81 8.01 -21.01
C ARG A 117 48.72 9.15 -21.47
N SER A 118 48.40 10.39 -21.09
CA SER A 118 49.25 11.55 -21.40
C SER A 118 50.65 11.41 -20.79
N ASP A 119 50.74 10.95 -19.54
CA ASP A 119 52.01 10.78 -18.86
C ASP A 119 52.84 9.65 -19.48
N ILE A 120 52.22 8.54 -19.89
CA ILE A 120 52.90 7.47 -20.65
C ILE A 120 53.48 8.02 -21.96
N GLU A 121 52.75 8.84 -22.71
CA GLU A 121 53.26 9.44 -23.94
C GLU A 121 54.43 10.39 -23.71
N LYS A 122 54.39 11.18 -22.62
CA LYS A 122 55.51 12.04 -22.22
C LYS A 122 56.74 11.21 -21.87
N PHE A 123 56.59 10.22 -21.01
CA PHE A 123 57.71 9.35 -20.61
C PHE A 123 58.29 8.57 -21.79
N ARG A 124 57.47 8.15 -22.76
CA ARG A 124 57.99 7.56 -24.01
C ARG A 124 58.86 8.51 -24.81
N LYS A 125 58.48 9.79 -24.91
CA LYS A 125 59.28 10.81 -25.62
C LYS A 125 60.59 11.10 -24.86
N GLU A 126 60.51 11.23 -23.54
CA GLU A 126 61.68 11.46 -22.68
C GLU A 126 62.66 10.28 -22.76
N ALA A 127 62.17 9.04 -22.70
CA ALA A 127 62.99 7.84 -22.87
C ALA A 127 63.70 7.82 -24.23
N ALA A 128 62.98 8.11 -25.33
CA ALA A 128 63.58 8.14 -26.66
C ALA A 128 64.65 9.25 -26.81
N LEU A 129 64.50 10.40 -26.13
CA LEU A 129 65.52 11.44 -26.09
C LEU A 129 66.74 11.02 -25.26
N ALA A 130 66.51 10.39 -24.11
CA ALA A 130 67.58 9.87 -23.26
C ALA A 130 68.40 8.78 -23.96
N GLU A 131 67.74 7.87 -24.69
CA GLU A 131 68.41 6.85 -25.51
C GLU A 131 69.31 7.48 -26.59
N LYS A 132 68.83 8.52 -27.29
CA LYS A 132 69.63 9.25 -28.28
C LYS A 132 70.83 9.96 -27.63
N ALA A 133 70.63 10.58 -26.47
CA ALA A 133 71.70 11.24 -25.75
C ALA A 133 72.77 10.26 -25.27
N LEU A 134 72.36 9.08 -24.78
CA LEU A 134 73.28 7.99 -24.42
C LEU A 134 74.08 7.51 -25.63
N ALA A 135 73.43 7.25 -26.76
CA ALA A 135 74.12 6.83 -27.98
C ALA A 135 75.17 7.87 -28.44
N ALA A 136 74.84 9.17 -28.39
CA ALA A 136 75.78 10.24 -28.73
C ALA A 136 76.96 10.31 -27.75
N LEU A 137 76.71 10.12 -26.44
CA LEU A 137 77.78 10.04 -25.43
C LEU A 137 78.67 8.82 -25.65
N ASP A 138 78.11 7.66 -25.98
CA ASP A 138 78.88 6.46 -26.27
C ASP A 138 79.79 6.66 -27.49
N GLU A 139 79.32 7.35 -28.54
CA GLU A 139 80.14 7.73 -29.70
C GLU A 139 81.29 8.66 -29.28
N GLN A 140 81.03 9.67 -28.44
CA GLN A 140 82.05 10.59 -27.93
C GLN A 140 83.10 9.85 -27.08
N VAL A 141 82.67 8.95 -26.20
CA VAL A 141 83.56 8.13 -25.36
C VAL A 141 84.41 7.21 -26.25
N ALA A 142 83.81 6.58 -27.27
CA ALA A 142 84.55 5.74 -28.22
C ALA A 142 85.60 6.55 -29.00
N ALA A 143 85.26 7.77 -29.44
CA ALA A 143 86.19 8.68 -30.11
C ALA A 143 87.34 9.11 -29.19
N ALA A 144 87.04 9.52 -27.96
CA ALA A 144 88.06 9.90 -26.97
C ALA A 144 89.00 8.73 -26.64
N ARG A 145 88.46 7.51 -26.48
CA ARG A 145 89.29 6.30 -26.27
C ARG A 145 90.24 6.03 -27.44
N LYS A 146 89.81 6.26 -28.69
CA LYS A 146 90.69 6.13 -29.87
C LYS A 146 91.85 7.13 -29.87
N GLN A 147 91.63 8.34 -29.36
CA GLN A 147 92.65 9.39 -29.23
C GLN A 147 93.63 9.13 -28.09
N LEU A 148 93.16 8.55 -26.99
CA LEU A 148 94.00 8.14 -25.85
C LEU A 148 94.88 6.92 -26.15
N ASN A 149 94.63 6.19 -27.24
CA ASN A 149 95.49 5.08 -27.65
C ASN A 149 96.86 5.61 -28.14
N PRO A 150 97.97 5.33 -27.44
CA PRO A 150 99.28 5.87 -27.77
C PRO A 150 99.79 5.46 -29.17
N LEU A 151 99.28 4.36 -29.74
CA LEU A 151 99.60 3.94 -31.11
C LEU A 151 98.96 4.82 -32.20
N ASN A 152 97.91 5.57 -31.86
CA ASN A 152 97.26 6.54 -32.75
C ASN A 152 97.76 7.98 -32.53
N HIS A 153 98.67 8.20 -31.59
CA HIS A 153 99.25 9.52 -31.35
C HIS A 153 100.10 9.94 -32.57
N PRO A 154 99.92 11.16 -33.13
CA PRO A 154 100.59 11.57 -34.37
C PRO A 154 102.11 11.38 -34.33
N LEU A 155 102.75 11.69 -33.20
CA LEU A 155 104.20 11.48 -33.01
C LEU A 155 104.65 10.01 -33.06
N VAL A 156 103.85 9.07 -32.53
CA VAL A 156 104.17 7.64 -32.55
C VAL A 156 103.91 7.06 -33.94
N ARG A 157 102.84 7.53 -34.59
CA ARG A 157 102.45 7.10 -35.93
C ARG A 157 103.46 7.53 -37.00
N ASP A 158 104.08 8.69 -36.85
CA ASP A 158 105.17 9.16 -37.72
C ASP A 158 106.49 8.40 -37.45
N PHE A 159 106.67 7.89 -36.23
CA PHE A 159 107.84 7.08 -35.86
C PHE A 159 107.79 5.66 -36.48
N TYR A 160 106.61 5.04 -36.57
CA TYR A 160 106.42 3.69 -37.13
C TYR A 160 106.13 3.65 -38.65
N LYS A 161 106.11 4.81 -39.33
CA LYS A 161 105.90 4.93 -40.79
C LYS A 161 107.18 5.09 -41.62
N ARG A 162 108.36 5.03 -40.98
CA ARG A 162 109.66 4.86 -41.66
C ARG A 162 110.02 3.38 -41.71
#